data_AF-A0A346CE98-F1
#
_entry.id   AF-A0A346CE98-F1
#
_cell.length_a   1.000
_cell.length_b   1.000
_cell.length_c   1.000
_cell.angle_alpha   90.00
_cell.angle_beta   90.00
_cell.angle_gamma   90.00
#
_symmetry.space_group_name_H-M   'P 1'
#
loop_
_entity.id
_entity.type
_entity.pdbx_description
1 polymer ?
#
loop_
_entity_poly.entity_id
_entity_poly.type
_entity_poly.pdbx_seq_one_letter_code
_entity_poly.pdbx_strand_id
1 'polypeptide(L)' 'MSLSRSARTEHTVAPGGCRWCGIEARAHARQWTAEAGWHAWTAPTTEQRKERMLQRRTQQQVSRRGPAPR' A
#
# COMPACT_ATOMS: atom_id res chain seq x y z
N MET A 1 6.47 5.49 31.13
CA MET A 1 6.39 4.67 29.90
C MET A 1 5.16 5.10 29.12
N SER A 2 5.27 5.39 27.82
CA SER A 2 4.18 5.30 26.83
C SER A 2 4.64 5.93 25.51
N LEU A 3 5.22 5.11 24.64
CA LEU A 3 5.37 5.47 23.23
C LEU A 3 4.13 4.96 22.51
N SER A 4 3.14 5.83 22.35
CA SER A 4 2.03 5.64 21.41
C SER A 4 2.59 5.67 19.99
N ARG A 5 3.27 4.60 19.56
CA ARG A 5 3.57 4.36 18.16
C ARG A 5 2.35 3.75 17.52
N SER A 6 1.36 4.59 17.21
CA SER A 6 0.50 4.33 16.07
C SER A 6 1.35 4.46 14.81
N ALA A 7 2.25 3.49 14.60
CA ALA A 7 2.72 3.16 13.28
C ALA A 7 1.46 2.70 12.55
N ARG A 8 0.77 3.65 11.92
CA ARG A 8 0.12 3.35 10.65
C ARG A 8 1.25 2.78 9.83
N THR A 9 1.37 1.46 9.85
CA THR A 9 2.15 0.72 8.89
C THR A 9 1.67 1.30 7.58
N GLU A 10 2.48 2.16 6.96
CA GLU A 10 2.30 2.56 5.59
C GLU A 10 2.42 1.24 4.85
N HIS A 11 1.29 0.54 4.78
CA HIS A 11 1.13 -0.68 4.02
C HIS A 11 1.51 -0.22 2.64
N THR A 12 2.75 -0.49 2.26
CA THR A 12 3.26 -0.20 0.93
C THR A 12 2.31 -0.99 0.06
N VAL A 13 1.34 -0.29 -0.55
CA VAL A 13 0.21 -0.95 -1.20
C VAL A 13 0.85 -1.82 -2.25
N ALA A 14 0.78 -3.11 -1.99
CA ALA A 14 1.51 -4.03 -2.82
C ALA A 14 0.90 -3.88 -4.22
N PRO A 15 1.72 -3.81 -5.28
CA PRO A 15 1.23 -3.40 -6.58
C PRO A 15 0.10 -4.34 -7.06
N GLY A 16 0.15 -5.63 -6.69
CA GLY A 16 -0.88 -6.63 -6.97
C GLY A 16 -2.04 -6.71 -5.98
N GLY A 17 -2.02 -5.93 -4.91
CA GLY A 17 -3.07 -5.92 -3.88
C GLY A 17 -4.42 -5.47 -4.42
N CYS A 18 -5.48 -5.78 -3.68
CA CYS A 18 -6.86 -5.54 -4.07
C CYS A 18 -7.09 -4.12 -4.62
N ARG A 19 -7.98 -4.03 -5.60
CA ARG A 19 -8.44 -2.76 -6.19
C ARG A 19 -8.86 -1.74 -5.14
N TRP A 20 -9.58 -2.18 -4.11
CA TRP A 20 -10.27 -1.31 -3.15
C TRP A 20 -9.44 -0.99 -1.91
N CYS A 21 -8.85 -2.00 -1.28
CA CYS A 21 -8.13 -1.84 -0.01
C CYS A 21 -6.61 -2.04 -0.12
N GLY A 22 -6.11 -2.49 -1.28
CA GLY A 22 -4.68 -2.69 -1.49
C GLY A 22 -4.07 -3.92 -0.80
N ILE A 23 -4.88 -4.76 -0.13
CA ILE A 23 -4.41 -5.97 0.55
C ILE A 23 -4.16 -7.08 -0.47
N GLU A 24 -3.03 -7.79 -0.31
CA GLU A 24 -2.64 -8.94 -1.15
C GLU A 24 -3.66 -10.08 -1.12
N ALA A 25 -3.80 -10.78 -2.26
CA ALA A 25 -4.84 -11.79 -2.47
C ALA A 25 -4.87 -12.87 -1.37
N ARG A 26 -3.69 -13.29 -0.92
CA ARG A 26 -3.53 -14.34 0.11
C ARG A 26 -4.06 -13.93 1.48
N ALA A 27 -3.99 -12.65 1.85
CA ALA A 27 -4.35 -12.16 3.18
C ALA A 27 -5.68 -11.38 3.20
N HIS A 28 -6.31 -11.18 2.04
CA HIS A 28 -7.43 -10.26 1.88
C HIS A 28 -8.71 -10.72 2.58
N ALA A 29 -9.05 -12.02 2.49
CA ALA A 29 -10.36 -12.53 2.92
C ALA A 29 -11.52 -11.64 2.41
N ARG A 30 -12.41 -11.18 3.28
CA ARG A 30 -13.49 -10.22 2.97
C ARG A 30 -13.29 -8.98 3.82
N GLN A 31 -13.27 -7.83 3.16
CA GLN A 31 -12.97 -6.55 3.82
C GLN A 31 -14.04 -5.53 3.52
N TRP A 32 -14.15 -4.54 4.39
CA TRP A 32 -15.04 -3.41 4.20
C TRP A 32 -14.24 -2.13 3.91
N THR A 33 -14.64 -1.38 2.89
CA THR A 33 -14.14 -0.02 2.63
C THR A 33 -15.33 0.94 2.44
N ALA A 34 -15.11 2.22 2.69
CA ALA A 34 -16.16 3.23 2.50
C ALA A 34 -16.63 3.33 1.04
N GLU A 35 -15.73 3.09 0.08
CA GLU A 35 -16.01 3.21 -1.36
C GLU A 35 -16.76 1.98 -1.93
N ALA A 36 -16.42 0.77 -1.47
CA ALA A 36 -16.93 -0.48 -2.06
C ALA A 36 -17.81 -1.30 -1.12
N GLY A 37 -17.96 -0.88 0.14
CA GLY A 37 -18.61 -1.67 1.18
C GLY A 37 -17.89 -2.99 1.42
N TRP A 38 -18.66 -4.03 1.80
CA TRP A 38 -18.14 -5.39 1.94
C TRP A 38 -17.80 -5.97 0.57
N HIS A 39 -16.51 -6.25 0.34
CA HIS A 39 -16.02 -6.78 -0.91
C HIS A 39 -15.08 -7.98 -0.71
N ALA A 40 -15.10 -8.86 -1.70
CA ALA A 40 -14.07 -9.89 -1.88
C ALA A 40 -12.86 -9.29 -2.59
N TRP A 41 -11.75 -10.02 -2.59
CA TRP A 41 -10.56 -9.60 -3.31
C TRP A 41 -10.89 -9.39 -4.79
N THR A 42 -10.56 -8.21 -5.31
CA THR A 42 -10.74 -7.87 -6.72
C THR A 42 -9.38 -7.46 -7.27
N ALA A 43 -8.98 -8.07 -8.39
CA ALA A 43 -7.71 -7.74 -9.03
C ALA A 43 -7.63 -6.23 -9.33
N PRO A 44 -6.49 -5.58 -9.04
CA PRO A 44 -6.31 -4.17 -9.37
C PRO A 44 -6.29 -3.95 -10.87
N THR A 45 -6.74 -2.77 -11.32
CA THR A 45 -6.65 -2.41 -12.74
C THR A 45 -5.19 -2.27 -13.16
N THR A 46 -4.92 -2.37 -14.47
CA THR A 46 -3.58 -2.17 -15.01
C THR A 46 -3.05 -0.76 -14.72
N GLU A 47 -3.92 0.25 -14.73
CA GLU A 47 -3.60 1.63 -14.38
C GLU A 47 -3.22 1.76 -12.90
N GLN A 48 -4.03 1.19 -11.99
CA GLN A 48 -3.72 1.18 -10.56
C GLN A 48 -2.39 0.47 -10.28
N ARG A 49 -2.10 -0.64 -10.97
CA ARG A 49 -0.81 -1.32 -10.89
C ARG A 49 0.34 -0.43 -11.33
N LYS A 50 0.17 0.26 -12.46
CA LYS A 50 1.17 1.18 -13.00
C LYS A 50 1.47 2.32 -12.02
N GLU A 51 0.45 2.96 -11.49
CA GLU A 51 0.59 4.05 -10.51
C GLU A 51 1.31 3.60 -9.24
N ARG A 52 0.92 2.47 -8.66
CA ARG A 52 1.57 1.90 -7.46
C ARG A 52 3.04 1.58 -7.72
N MET A 53 3.36 1.03 -8.90
CA MET A 53 4.74 0.76 -9.29
C MET A 53 5.57 2.04 -9.46
N LEU A 54 4.98 3.10 -10.01
CA LEU A 54 5.64 4.41 -10.11
C LEU A 54 5.89 5.01 -8.73
N GLN A 55 4.89 5.00 -7.84
CA GLN A 55 5.05 5.46 -6.45
C GLN A 55 6.17 4.72 -5.72
N ARG A 56 6.22 3.38 -5.84
CA ARG A 56 7.29 2.56 -5.28
C ARG A 56 8.66 2.95 -5.84
N ARG A 57 8.78 3.27 -7.12
CA ARG A 57 10.04 3.73 -7.73
C ARG A 57 10.46 5.10 -7.18
N THR A 58 9.52 6.04 -7.06
CA THR A 58 9.79 7.37 -6.49
C THR A 58 10.27 7.28 -5.04
N GLN A 59 9.61 6.47 -4.21
CA GLN A 59 10.03 6.25 -2.81
C GLN A 59 11.45 5.67 -2.72
N GLN A 60 11.80 4.73 -3.59
CA GLN A 60 13.16 4.19 -3.66
C GLN A 60 14.19 5.24 -4.09
N GLN A 61 13.84 6.15 -5.00
CA GLN A 61 14.75 7.24 -5.39
C GLN A 61 14.97 8.23 -4.23
N VAL A 62 13.93 8.56 -3.47
CA VAL A 62 14.06 9.39 -2.26
C VAL A 62 14.96 8.73 -1.22
N SER A 63 14.77 7.43 -0.96
CA SER A 63 15.62 6.69 -0.01
C SER A 63 17.08 6.62 -0.46
N ARG A 64 17.35 6.39 -1.75
CA ARG A 64 18.72 6.41 -2.31
C ARG A 64 19.37 7.78 -2.24
N ARG A 65 18.58 8.86 -2.14
CA ARG A 65 19.04 10.25 -2.07
C ARG A 65 18.95 10.82 -0.65
N GLY A 66 18.78 9.95 0.36
CA GLY A 66 18.73 10.31 1.78
C GLY A 66 20.01 11.02 2.27
N PRO A 67 19.91 11.77 3.38
CA PRO A 67 20.83 12.85 3.71
C PRO A 67 22.24 12.33 4.00
N ALA A 68 23.25 13.12 3.59
CA ALA A 68 24.66 12.84 3.85
C ALA A 68 24.89 12.51 5.34
N PRO A 69 25.78 11.54 5.65
CA PRO A 69 26.13 11.24 7.03
C PRO A 69 26.71 12.49 7.72
N ARG A 70 26.28 12.76 8.96
CA ARG A 70 26.88 13.75 9.85
C ARG A 70 28.12 13.18 10.54
#